data_AF-A0AB74D716-F1
#
_entry.id   AF-A0AB74D716-F1
#
_cell.length_a   1.000
_cell.length_b   1.000
_cell.length_c   1.000
_cell.angle_alpha   90.00
_cell.angle_beta   90.00
_cell.angle_gamma   90.00
#
_symmetry.space_group_name_H-M   'P 1'
#
loop_
_entity.id
_entity.type
_entity.pdbx_description
1 polymer ?
#
loop_
_entity_poly.entity_id
_entity_poly.type
_entity_poly.pdbx_seq_one_letter_code
_entity_poly.pdbx_strand_id
1 'polypeptide(L)' 'MAKSRASLMLVSIAVIASLAACETVPSDALPRPPPRAEMSPVLPSWSTMTWVMGHWKWSGTEWVWIPGHLAPKP' A
#
# COMPACT_ATOMS: atom_id res chain seq x y z
N MET A 1 -42.45 -11.00 7.84
CA MET A 1 -41.45 -11.11 6.73
C MET A 1 -40.77 -9.79 6.34
N ALA A 2 -41.41 -8.61 6.40
CA ALA A 2 -40.81 -7.34 5.96
C ALA A 2 -39.58 -6.88 6.77
N LYS A 3 -39.55 -7.12 8.10
CA LYS A 3 -38.43 -6.71 8.99
C LYS A 3 -37.11 -7.42 8.71
N SER A 4 -37.15 -8.69 8.30
CA SER A 4 -35.95 -9.46 7.93
C SER A 4 -35.34 -8.97 6.61
N ARG A 5 -36.19 -8.59 5.63
CA ARG A 5 -35.74 -7.99 4.36
C ARG A 5 -35.10 -6.62 4.57
N ALA A 6 -35.67 -5.78 5.43
CA ALA A 6 -35.09 -4.49 5.78
C ALA A 6 -33.73 -4.62 6.50
N SER A 7 -33.61 -5.60 7.41
CA SER A 7 -32.35 -5.86 8.12
C SER A 7 -31.25 -6.39 7.19
N LEU A 8 -31.59 -7.26 6.23
CA LEU A 8 -30.65 -7.74 5.22
C LEU A 8 -30.17 -6.61 4.31
N MET A 9 -31.06 -5.70 3.93
CA MET A 9 -30.71 -4.52 3.11
C MET A 9 -29.75 -3.59 3.85
N LEU A 10 -29.99 -3.30 5.13
CA LEU A 10 -29.11 -2.45 5.95
C LEU A 10 -27.72 -3.06 6.11
N VAL A 11 -27.62 -4.37 6.35
CA VAL A 11 -26.33 -5.07 6.46
C VAL A 11 -25.58 -5.03 5.13
N SER A 12 -26.28 -5.24 4.02
CA SER A 12 -25.67 -5.21 2.68
C SER A 12 -25.10 -3.83 2.36
N ILE A 13 -25.82 -2.76 2.68
CA ILE A 13 -25.36 -1.38 2.50
C ILE A 13 -24.12 -1.10 3.35
N ALA A 14 -24.11 -1.53 4.62
CA ALA A 14 -22.97 -1.34 5.52
C ALA A 14 -21.71 -2.09 5.03
N VAL A 15 -21.88 -3.31 4.50
CA VAL A 15 -20.77 -4.08 3.91
C VAL A 15 -20.22 -3.36 2.68
N ILE A 16 -21.06 -2.90 1.77
CA ILE A 16 -20.62 -2.20 0.55
C ILE A 16 -19.89 -0.89 0.89
N ALA A 17 -20.37 -0.13 1.87
CA ALA A 17 -19.72 1.11 2.31
C ALA A 17 -18.29 0.87 2.86
N SER A 18 -18.03 -0.30 3.44
CA SER A 18 -16.72 -0.65 4.01
C SER A 18 -15.66 -0.93 2.94
N LEU A 19 -16.06 -1.34 1.72
CA LEU A 19 -15.13 -1.61 0.61
C LEU A 19 -14.72 -0.34 -0.16
N ALA A 20 -15.37 0.80 0.10
CA ALA A 20 -15.10 2.06 -0.62
C ALA A 20 -13.84 2.79 -0.16
N ALA A 21 -13.16 2.32 0.90
CA ALA A 21 -11.90 2.91 1.39
C ALA A 21 -10.68 2.50 0.55
N CYS A 22 -10.80 2.51 -0.77
CA CYS A 22 -9.67 2.31 -1.68
C CYS A 22 -9.04 3.68 -1.95
N GLU A 23 -8.03 4.04 -1.16
CA GLU A 23 -7.32 5.30 -1.30
C GLU A 23 -6.44 5.23 -2.55
N THR A 24 -6.93 5.80 -3.66
CA THR A 24 -6.20 5.91 -4.92
C THR A 24 -5.37 7.18 -4.92
N VAL A 25 -4.17 7.12 -5.52
CA VAL A 25 -3.34 8.31 -5.71
C VAL A 25 -4.12 9.28 -6.63
N PRO A 26 -4.37 10.53 -6.22
CA PRO A 26 -5.05 11.51 -7.06
C PRO A 26 -4.31 11.66 -8.39
N SER A 27 -5.05 11.77 -9.50
CA SER A 27 -4.45 11.96 -10.83
C SER A 27 -3.64 13.27 -10.94
N ASP A 28 -3.90 14.23 -10.04
CA ASP A 28 -3.18 15.51 -9.89
C ASP A 28 -1.92 15.41 -9.00
N ALA A 29 -1.54 14.21 -8.56
CA ALA A 29 -0.29 14.03 -7.82
C ALA A 29 0.89 14.50 -8.67
N LEU A 30 1.78 15.31 -8.07
CA LEU A 30 3.01 15.77 -8.69
C LEU A 30 3.75 14.58 -9.34
N PRO A 31 4.42 14.78 -10.50
CA PRO A 31 5.17 13.71 -11.17
C PRO A 31 6.06 12.98 -10.16
N ARG A 32 5.99 11.65 -10.14
CA ARG A 32 6.76 10.84 -9.20
C ARG A 32 8.24 11.24 -9.32
N PRO A 33 8.89 11.72 -8.24
CA PRO A 33 10.29 12.07 -8.30
C PRO A 33 11.12 10.85 -8.70
N PRO A 34 12.26 11.04 -9.39
CA PRO A 34 13.11 9.94 -9.80
C PRO A 34 13.45 9.06 -8.58
N PRO A 35 13.47 7.72 -8.74
CA PRO A 35 13.87 6.82 -7.66
C PRO A 35 15.22 7.26 -7.11
N ARG A 36 15.32 7.47 -5.80
CA ARG A 36 16.63 7.73 -5.19
C ARG A 36 17.42 6.44 -5.33
N ALA A 37 18.59 6.53 -5.98
CA ALA A 37 19.48 5.38 -6.10
C ALA A 37 20.00 5.03 -4.71
N GLU A 38 19.44 3.98 -4.11
CA GLU A 38 19.97 3.40 -2.89
C GLU A 38 21.02 2.36 -3.23
N MET A 39 22.16 2.43 -2.55
CA MET A 39 23.17 1.41 -2.64
C MET A 39 22.66 0.16 -1.92
N SER A 40 22.31 -0.89 -2.67
CA SER A 40 22.02 -2.19 -2.06
C SER A 40 23.28 -2.75 -1.40
N PRO A 41 23.19 -3.25 -0.16
CA PRO A 41 24.25 -4.04 0.41
C PRO A 41 24.44 -5.33 -0.40
N VAL A 42 25.68 -5.70 -0.66
CA VAL A 42 26.00 -7.01 -1.25
C VAL A 42 25.78 -8.07 -0.16
N LEU A 43 24.74 -8.89 -0.34
CA LEU A 43 24.42 -9.98 0.58
C LEU A 43 25.13 -11.28 0.13
N PRO A 44 25.67 -12.08 1.08
CA PRO A 44 26.20 -13.40 0.75
C PRO A 44 25.14 -14.33 0.16
N SER A 45 25.55 -15.29 -0.67
CA SER A 45 24.63 -16.26 -1.31
C SER A 45 23.85 -17.14 -0.33
N TRP A 46 24.38 -17.34 0.88
CA TRP A 46 23.77 -18.11 1.97
C TRP A 46 22.86 -17.26 2.88
N SER A 47 22.67 -15.97 2.58
CA SER A 47 21.81 -15.08 3.35
C SER A 47 20.35 -15.54 3.28
N THR A 48 19.71 -15.66 4.45
CA THR A 48 18.25 -15.86 4.59
C THR A 48 17.46 -14.56 4.37
N MET A 49 18.15 -13.46 4.14
CA MET A 49 17.63 -12.11 4.03
C MET A 49 17.81 -11.60 2.61
N THR A 50 16.83 -10.87 2.09
CA THR A 50 16.86 -10.18 0.80
C THR A 50 16.77 -8.67 1.01
N TRP A 51 17.45 -7.91 0.17
CA TRP A 51 17.31 -6.47 0.15
C TRP A 51 16.01 -6.08 -0.58
N VAL A 52 15.16 -5.31 0.10
CA VAL A 52 13.96 -4.70 -0.45
C VAL A 52 14.32 -3.24 -0.74
N MET A 53 14.28 -2.88 -2.02
CA MET A 53 14.57 -1.51 -2.46
C MET A 53 13.59 -0.50 -1.85
N GLY A 54 14.12 0.68 -1.49
CA GLY A 54 13.30 1.81 -1.09
C GLY A 54 12.30 2.19 -2.19
N HIS A 55 11.17 2.76 -1.79
CA HIS A 55 10.12 3.16 -2.71
C HIS A 55 9.46 4.46 -2.27
N TRP A 56 8.96 5.20 -3.26
CA TRP A 56 8.12 6.37 -3.01
C TRP A 56 6.72 5.93 -2.60
N LYS A 57 6.27 6.37 -1.43
CA LYS A 57 4.89 6.24 -0.96
C LYS A 57 4.20 7.59 -1.07
N TRP A 58 3.00 7.59 -1.66
CA TRP A 58 2.14 8.77 -1.66
C TRP A 58 1.49 8.92 -0.28
N SER A 59 1.67 10.07 0.36
CA SER A 59 1.10 10.36 1.69
C SER A 59 -0.20 11.16 1.64
N GLY A 60 -0.78 11.35 0.45
CA GLY A 60 -1.97 12.19 0.25
C GLY A 60 -1.64 13.62 -0.17
N THR A 61 -0.56 14.20 0.35
CA THR A 61 -0.09 15.57 0.05
C THR A 61 1.24 15.59 -0.69
N GLU A 62 2.13 14.65 -0.40
CA GLU A 62 3.48 14.61 -0.95
C GLU A 62 3.98 13.18 -1.16
N TRP A 63 5.07 13.06 -1.93
CA TRP A 63 5.83 11.82 -2.07
C TRP A 63 6.81 11.69 -0.91
N VAL A 64 6.64 10.65 -0.09
CA VAL A 64 7.54 10.31 1.01
C VAL A 64 8.42 9.14 0.58
N TRP A 65 9.74 9.29 0.72
CA TRP A 65 10.69 8.21 0.42
C TRP A 65 10.74 7.23 1.59
N ILE A 66 10.41 5.97 1.35
CA ILE A 66 10.61 4.89 2.31
C ILE A 66 11.94 4.23 2.00
N PRO A 67 12.91 4.26 2.93
CA PRO A 67 14.22 3.66 2.69
C PRO A 67 14.12 2.14 2.56
N GLY A 68 15.01 1.58 1.75
CA GLY A 68 15.15 0.14 1.61
C GLY A 68 15.54 -0.52 2.93
N HIS A 69 15.13 -1.78 3.06
CA HIS A 69 15.41 -2.57 4.26
C HIS A 69 15.67 -4.03 3.90
N LEU A 70 16.21 -4.74 4.87
CA LEU A 70 16.44 -6.16 4.81
C LEU A 70 15.20 -6.91 5.29
N ALA A 71 14.65 -7.78 4.45
CA ALA A 71 13.50 -8.62 4.77
C ALA A 71 13.88 -10.11 4.65
N PRO A 72 13.33 -11.00 5.49
CA PRO A 72 13.52 -12.43 5.32
C PRO A 72 13.00 -12.87 3.95
N LYS A 73 13.68 -13.85 3.35
CA LYS A 73 13.26 -14.44 2.08
C LYS A 73 11.91 -15.18 2.28
N PRO A 74 10.92 -15.02 1.38
CA PRO A 74 9.65 -15.73 1.45
C PRO A 74 9.81 -17.24 1.24
#